data_AF-A0A2Z6MNR8-F1
#
_entry.id   AF-A0A2Z6MNR8-F1
#
_cell.length_a   1.000
_cell.length_b   1.000
_cell.length_c   1.000
_cell.angle_alpha   90.00
_cell.angle_beta   90.00
_cell.angle_gamma   90.00
#
_symmetry.space_group_name_H-M   'P 1'
#
loop_
_entity.id
_entity.type
_entity.pdbx_description
1 polymer ?
#
loop_
_entity_poly.entity_id
_entity_poly.type
_entity_poly.pdbx_seq_one_letter_code
_entity_poly.pdbx_strand_id
1 'polypeptide(L)'
;MAYFLFFIIFVIFLFLLRKLRYSTLRLPPGSLGLPFIGETLQMISAYKSDNPEPFIDQRVNRYGSIFTSHVFGEPTVFSADPETNRFILMNEKLFECSYPGSISNLLGKHSLLLLKGSIHKKMHSLTMSFANSTIIKDHLLFDIDRLIRLNMDSWSDRITFELTVKQLMSFDPDEWTENLRKEYMLVINGFFTLPFPLFSSTYRKAIKARRKVAEALTLVVRQRRKESDIGKGKKNDILGALLASGEQLLDEQIVDFMLALLIAGYETTSTIMTLAIKFLTETPLALAQLKVQIEIM
;
A
#
# COMPACT_ATOMS: atom_id res chain seq x y z
N MET A 1 33.02 -24.17 22.49
CA MET A 1 32.12 -25.30 22.82
C MET A 1 31.03 -24.90 23.81
N ALA A 2 31.34 -24.42 25.03
CA ALA A 2 30.33 -24.08 26.06
C ALA A 2 29.32 -22.99 25.62
N TYR A 3 29.78 -21.90 25.00
CA TYR A 3 28.89 -20.83 24.51
C TYR A 3 27.91 -21.30 23.42
N PHE A 4 28.34 -22.21 22.56
CA PHE A 4 27.51 -22.79 21.51
C PHE A 4 26.43 -23.71 22.10
N LEU A 5 26.79 -24.52 23.09
CA LEU A 5 25.84 -25.36 23.82
C LEU A 5 24.80 -24.51 24.58
N PHE A 6 25.24 -23.44 25.25
CA PHE A 6 24.36 -22.50 25.94
C PHE A 6 23.38 -21.81 24.97
N PHE A 7 23.87 -21.39 23.80
CA PHE A 7 23.01 -20.81 22.76
C PHE A 7 21.94 -21.79 22.27
N ILE A 8 22.30 -23.06 22.01
CA ILE A 8 21.34 -24.09 21.60
C ILE A 8 20.28 -24.32 22.69
N ILE A 9 20.70 -24.46 23.95
CA ILE A 9 19.78 -24.65 25.09
C ILE A 9 18.84 -23.45 25.20
N PHE A 10 19.35 -22.23 25.05
CA PHE A 10 18.54 -21.01 25.08
C PHE A 10 17.51 -20.96 23.95
N VAL A 11 17.89 -21.32 22.72
CA VAL A 11 16.95 -21.39 21.59
C VAL A 11 15.88 -22.45 21.82
N ILE A 12 16.25 -23.65 22.28
CA ILE A 12 15.29 -24.72 22.61
C ILE A 12 14.33 -24.27 23.71
N PHE A 13 14.85 -23.60 24.75
CA PHE A 13 14.05 -23.04 25.83
C PHE A 13 13.02 -22.02 25.32
N LEU A 14 13.43 -21.13 24.40
CA LEU A 14 12.50 -20.19 23.75
C LEU A 14 11.42 -20.91 22.93
N PHE A 15 11.77 -21.96 22.19
CA PHE A 15 10.79 -22.77 21.46
C PHE A 15 9.77 -23.44 22.40
N LEU A 16 10.23 -24.01 23.51
CA LEU A 16 9.37 -24.66 24.50
C LEU A 16 8.45 -23.66 25.19
N LEU A 17 8.97 -22.52 25.65
CA LEU A 17 8.17 -21.43 26.21
C LEU A 17 7.09 -20.97 25.23
N ARG A 18 7.45 -20.84 23.96
CA ARG A 18 6.50 -20.41 22.92
C ARG A 18 5.43 -21.46 22.67
N LYS A 19 5.81 -22.74 22.60
CA LYS A 19 4.86 -23.85 22.46
C LYS A 19 3.88 -23.90 23.64
N LEU A 20 4.35 -23.72 24.87
CA LEU A 20 3.52 -23.66 26.07
C LEU A 20 2.57 -22.44 26.06
N ARG A 21 3.06 -21.27 25.63
CA ARG A 21 2.25 -20.04 25.55
C ARG A 21 1.10 -20.17 24.55
N TYR A 22 1.34 -20.81 23.41
CA TYR A 22 0.34 -20.93 22.35
C TYR A 22 -0.47 -22.24 22.40
N SER A 23 -0.09 -23.23 23.20
CA SER A 23 -0.86 -24.47 23.33
C SER A 23 -2.22 -24.29 24.01
N THR A 24 -2.38 -23.22 24.79
CA THR A 24 -3.66 -22.86 25.44
C THR A 24 -4.62 -22.17 24.46
N LEU A 25 -4.10 -21.60 23.38
CA LEU A 25 -4.88 -20.97 22.33
C LEU A 25 -5.28 -22.07 21.34
N ARG A 26 -6.58 -22.27 21.13
CA ARG A 26 -7.12 -23.23 20.13
C ARG A 26 -6.91 -22.69 18.72
N LEU A 27 -5.66 -22.56 18.30
CA LEU A 27 -5.27 -22.01 17.01
C LEU A 27 -5.46 -23.05 15.89
N PRO A 28 -5.71 -22.61 14.64
CA PRO A 28 -5.66 -23.49 13.47
C PRO A 28 -4.32 -24.22 13.34
N PRO A 29 -4.27 -25.36 12.61
CA PRO A 29 -3.03 -26.06 12.32
C PRO A 29 -1.97 -25.13 11.71
N GLY A 30 -0.68 -25.35 11.99
CA GLY A 30 0.35 -24.51 11.40
C GLY A 30 1.70 -24.56 12.09
N SER A 31 2.60 -23.66 11.70
CA SER A 31 3.96 -23.55 12.22
C SER A 31 4.27 -22.10 12.56
N LEU A 32 4.66 -21.84 13.80
CA LEU A 32 5.11 -20.51 14.21
C LEU A 32 6.55 -20.21 13.72
N GLY A 33 7.25 -21.13 13.06
CA GLY A 33 8.62 -20.92 12.57
C GLY A 33 9.65 -20.64 13.68
N LEU A 34 10.66 -19.82 13.39
CA LEU A 34 11.73 -19.46 14.35
C LEU A 34 11.21 -18.55 15.49
N PRO A 35 11.87 -18.52 16.67
CA PRO A 35 11.55 -17.56 17.72
C PRO A 35 11.77 -16.12 17.21
N PHE A 36 10.91 -15.19 17.64
CA PHE A 36 10.88 -13.76 17.27
C PHE A 36 10.60 -13.43 15.79
N ILE A 37 11.26 -14.10 14.85
CA ILE A 37 11.16 -13.79 13.41
C ILE A 37 10.09 -14.65 12.74
N GLY A 38 9.82 -15.85 13.26
CA GLY A 38 8.87 -16.78 12.67
C GLY A 38 9.25 -17.17 11.24
N GLU A 39 8.31 -16.97 10.32
CA GLU A 39 8.47 -17.23 8.88
C GLU A 39 8.64 -15.93 8.07
N THR A 40 8.81 -14.78 8.74
CA THR A 40 8.85 -13.45 8.11
C THR A 40 9.88 -13.33 6.98
N LEU A 41 11.09 -13.87 7.16
CA LEU A 41 12.13 -13.79 6.14
C LEU A 41 11.81 -14.64 4.91
N GLN A 42 11.21 -15.81 5.11
CA GLN A 42 10.75 -16.66 4.02
C GLN A 42 9.64 -15.97 3.23
N MET A 43 8.70 -15.34 3.94
CA MET A 43 7.63 -14.57 3.32
C MET A 43 8.19 -13.38 2.53
N ILE A 44 9.03 -12.54 3.14
CA ILE A 44 9.67 -11.42 2.44
C ILE A 44 10.46 -11.90 1.22
N SER A 45 11.16 -13.03 1.32
CA SER A 45 11.90 -13.60 0.19
C SER A 45 10.97 -14.05 -0.92
N ALA A 46 9.83 -14.67 -0.60
CA ALA A 46 8.85 -15.11 -1.58
C ALA A 46 8.23 -13.92 -2.32
N TYR A 47 7.78 -12.88 -1.60
CA TYR A 47 7.20 -11.66 -2.18
C TYR A 47 8.20 -10.79 -2.95
N LYS A 48 9.50 -11.08 -2.87
CA LYS A 48 10.54 -10.44 -3.68
C LYS A 48 11.00 -11.29 -4.88
N SER A 49 10.39 -12.45 -5.07
CA SER A 49 10.65 -13.32 -6.21
C SER A 49 9.56 -13.16 -7.27
N ASP A 50 9.85 -13.63 -8.48
CA ASP A 50 8.88 -13.61 -9.59
C ASP A 50 7.68 -14.55 -9.36
N ASN A 51 7.76 -15.45 -8.38
CA ASN A 51 6.70 -16.40 -8.06
C ASN A 51 6.48 -16.51 -6.54
N PRO A 52 5.67 -15.62 -5.93
CA PRO A 52 5.41 -15.62 -4.49
C PRO A 52 4.42 -16.70 -4.03
N GLU A 53 3.59 -17.24 -4.95
CA GLU A 53 2.48 -18.16 -4.66
C GLU A 53 2.89 -19.41 -3.85
N PRO A 54 4.04 -20.07 -4.12
CA PRO A 54 4.45 -21.28 -3.42
C PRO A 54 4.57 -21.13 -1.90
N PHE A 55 4.82 -19.92 -1.39
CA PHE A 55 4.86 -19.69 0.06
C PHE A 55 3.51 -20.00 0.71
N ILE A 56 2.41 -19.55 0.10
CA ILE A 56 1.06 -19.80 0.61
C ILE A 56 0.61 -21.20 0.21
N ASP A 57 0.81 -21.62 -1.04
CA ASP A 57 0.32 -22.91 -1.56
C ASP A 57 0.85 -24.11 -0.78
N GLN A 58 2.14 -24.09 -0.43
CA GLN A 58 2.74 -25.17 0.36
C GLN A 58 2.12 -25.27 1.76
N ARG A 59 1.71 -24.14 2.35
CA ARG A 59 1.10 -24.10 3.68
C ARG A 59 -0.37 -24.52 3.61
N VAL A 60 -1.09 -24.09 2.57
CA VAL A 60 -2.46 -24.55 2.30
C VAL A 60 -2.48 -26.07 2.09
N ASN A 61 -1.59 -26.61 1.27
CA ASN A 61 -1.48 -28.04 1.01
C ASN A 61 -1.14 -28.85 2.27
N ARG A 62 -0.41 -28.27 3.22
CA ARG A 62 0.05 -28.96 4.44
C ARG A 62 -0.90 -28.83 5.61
N TYR A 63 -1.54 -27.67 5.77
CA TYR A 63 -2.27 -27.30 6.99
C TYR A 63 -3.76 -27.04 6.74
N GLY A 64 -4.19 -26.93 5.48
CA GLY A 64 -5.55 -26.54 5.09
C GLY A 64 -5.66 -25.06 4.73
N SER A 65 -6.83 -24.65 4.24
CA SER A 65 -7.11 -23.27 3.80
C SER A 65 -7.01 -22.23 4.92
N ILE A 66 -7.10 -22.64 6.17
CA ILE A 66 -6.92 -21.79 7.35
C ILE A 66 -5.77 -22.36 8.19
N PHE A 67 -4.69 -21.59 8.34
CA PHE A 67 -3.51 -22.05 9.04
C PHE A 67 -2.84 -20.95 9.87
N THR A 68 -2.07 -21.37 10.89
CA THR A 68 -1.31 -20.46 11.75
C THR A 68 0.14 -20.35 11.29
N SER A 69 0.64 -19.12 11.25
CA SER A 69 2.07 -18.80 11.09
C SER A 69 2.50 -17.74 12.11
N HIS A 70 3.74 -17.27 11.99
CA HIS A 70 4.25 -16.14 12.75
C HIS A 70 5.01 -15.23 11.80
N VAL A 71 4.46 -14.07 11.51
CA VAL A 71 5.02 -13.13 10.54
C VAL A 71 5.01 -11.71 11.13
N PHE A 72 6.03 -10.92 10.79
CA PHE A 72 6.20 -9.55 11.27
C PHE A 72 6.17 -9.38 12.79
N GLY A 73 6.60 -10.40 13.53
CA GLY A 73 6.67 -10.37 14.99
C GLY A 73 5.40 -10.89 15.70
N GLU A 74 4.35 -11.21 14.95
CA GLU A 74 3.05 -11.57 15.51
C GLU A 74 2.60 -12.98 15.05
N PRO A 75 1.99 -13.79 15.94
CA PRO A 75 1.22 -14.96 15.52
C PRO A 75 0.08 -14.54 14.61
N THR A 76 0.00 -15.14 13.42
CA THR A 76 -0.91 -14.72 12.36
C THR A 76 -1.67 -15.92 11.83
N VAL A 77 -3.00 -15.81 11.75
CA VAL A 77 -3.85 -16.78 11.06
C VAL A 77 -3.99 -16.33 9.62
N PHE A 78 -3.58 -17.18 8.68
CA PHE A 78 -3.80 -17.00 7.25
C PHE A 78 -5.09 -17.70 6.84
N SER A 79 -5.85 -17.06 5.96
CA SER A 79 -7.09 -17.59 5.40
C SER A 79 -7.07 -17.49 3.87
N ALA A 80 -6.93 -18.64 3.23
CA ALA A 80 -7.21 -18.87 1.81
C ALA A 80 -8.66 -19.33 1.58
N ASP A 81 -9.50 -19.28 2.62
CA ASP A 81 -10.90 -19.71 2.61
C ASP A 81 -11.83 -18.54 2.25
N PRO A 82 -12.57 -18.59 1.13
CA PRO A 82 -13.41 -17.48 0.67
C PRO A 82 -14.50 -17.07 1.66
N GLU A 83 -15.15 -18.03 2.32
CA GLU A 83 -16.21 -17.82 3.29
C GLU A 83 -15.68 -17.09 4.54
N THR A 84 -14.54 -17.52 5.06
CA THR A 84 -13.85 -16.88 6.17
C THR A 84 -13.40 -15.46 5.80
N ASN A 85 -12.85 -15.27 4.61
CA ASN A 85 -12.43 -13.95 4.13
C ASN A 85 -13.63 -13.00 4.01
N ARG A 86 -14.75 -13.47 3.47
CA ARG A 86 -16.00 -12.70 3.41
C ARG A 86 -16.52 -12.36 4.81
N PHE A 87 -16.47 -13.30 5.75
CA PHE A 87 -16.88 -13.05 7.13
C PHE A 87 -16.01 -11.96 7.78
N ILE A 88 -14.69 -12.01 7.63
CA ILE A 88 -13.77 -11.01 8.18
C ILE A 88 -14.07 -9.63 7.60
N LEU A 89 -14.19 -9.51 6.28
CA LEU A 89 -14.44 -8.25 5.58
C LEU A 89 -15.81 -7.63 5.91
N MET A 90 -16.82 -8.45 6.21
CA MET A 90 -18.18 -7.98 6.55
C MET A 90 -18.33 -7.62 8.04
N ASN A 91 -17.36 -7.95 8.89
CA ASN A 91 -17.45 -7.79 10.34
C ASN A 91 -16.34 -6.89 10.90
N GLU A 92 -16.23 -5.65 10.40
CA GLU A 92 -15.29 -4.61 10.87
C GLU A 92 -15.42 -4.25 12.37
N LYS A 93 -16.45 -4.73 13.07
CA LYS A 93 -16.58 -4.59 14.53
C LYS A 93 -15.80 -5.65 15.32
N LEU A 94 -15.55 -6.80 14.69
CA LEU A 94 -14.82 -7.93 15.28
C LEU A 94 -13.34 -7.92 14.88
N PHE A 95 -13.04 -7.32 13.72
CA PHE A 95 -11.69 -7.24 13.15
C PHE A 95 -11.31 -5.79 12.92
N GLU A 96 -10.02 -5.50 13.04
CA GLU A 96 -9.47 -4.19 12.71
C GLU A 96 -8.36 -4.31 11.67
N CYS A 97 -8.25 -3.30 10.81
CA CYS A 97 -7.11 -3.18 9.92
C CYS A 97 -5.83 -3.02 10.73
N SER A 98 -4.90 -3.96 10.55
CA SER A 98 -3.60 -3.98 11.22
C SER A 98 -2.53 -4.34 10.21
N TYR A 99 -1.66 -3.37 9.91
CA TYR A 99 -0.57 -3.54 8.96
C TYR A 99 0.78 -3.67 9.69
N PRO A 100 1.74 -4.43 9.12
CA PRO A 100 3.09 -4.51 9.65
C PRO A 100 3.71 -3.14 9.90
N GLY A 101 4.55 -3.04 10.94
CA GLY A 101 5.20 -1.77 11.30
C GLY A 101 5.98 -1.13 10.15
N SER A 102 6.50 -1.93 9.21
CA SER A 102 7.18 -1.41 8.02
C SER A 102 6.27 -0.55 7.14
N ILE A 103 5.03 -0.98 6.93
CA ILE A 103 4.02 -0.26 6.16
C ILE A 103 3.46 0.90 6.99
N SER A 104 3.05 0.62 8.22
CA SER A 104 2.39 1.59 9.10
C SER A 104 3.26 2.82 9.38
N ASN A 105 4.57 2.62 9.62
CA ASN A 105 5.51 3.72 9.87
C ASN A 105 5.77 4.58 8.62
N LEU A 106 5.76 3.96 7.43
CA LEU A 106 6.06 4.65 6.17
C LEU A 106 4.85 5.42 5.64
N LEU A 107 3.64 4.87 5.80
CA LEU A 107 2.39 5.56 5.45
C LEU A 107 2.05 6.71 6.40
N GLY A 108 2.40 6.57 7.69
CA GLY A 108 2.07 7.54 8.72
C GLY A 108 0.74 7.26 9.42
N LYS A 109 0.67 7.68 10.68
CA LYS A 109 -0.44 7.41 11.63
C LYS A 109 -1.79 7.98 11.18
N HIS A 110 -1.80 8.97 10.29
CA HIS A 110 -3.02 9.58 9.77
C HIS A 110 -3.38 9.13 8.35
N SER A 111 -2.69 8.12 7.82
CA SER A 111 -3.04 7.50 6.54
C SER A 111 -4.40 6.81 6.62
N LEU A 112 -5.13 6.80 5.50
CA LEU A 112 -6.47 6.21 5.44
C LEU A 112 -6.48 4.74 5.89
N LEU A 113 -5.40 3.99 5.63
CA LEU A 113 -5.23 2.59 6.01
C LEU A 113 -5.13 2.36 7.53
N LEU A 114 -4.71 3.35 8.31
CA LEU A 114 -4.48 3.23 9.75
C LEU A 114 -5.52 3.99 10.60
N LEU A 115 -6.27 4.90 9.98
CA LEU A 115 -7.35 5.60 10.64
C LEU A 115 -8.45 4.62 11.07
N LYS A 116 -9.10 4.91 12.20
CA LYS A 116 -10.20 4.09 12.75
C LYS A 116 -11.44 4.95 13.01
N GLY A 117 -12.59 4.29 13.09
CA GLY A 117 -13.85 4.89 13.54
C GLY A 117 -14.36 6.05 12.68
N SER A 118 -14.82 7.12 13.33
CA SER A 118 -15.46 8.27 12.67
C SER A 118 -14.52 9.03 11.73
N ILE A 119 -13.24 9.15 12.10
CA ILE A 119 -12.24 9.83 11.28
C ILE A 119 -11.97 9.05 10.00
N HIS A 120 -11.83 7.72 10.07
CA HIS A 120 -11.73 6.86 8.89
C HIS A 120 -12.94 7.03 7.97
N LYS A 121 -14.15 6.85 8.51
CA LYS A 121 -15.41 6.98 7.75
C LYS A 121 -15.50 8.33 7.02
N LYS A 122 -15.07 9.39 7.69
CA LYS A 122 -15.08 10.75 7.15
C LYS A 122 -14.06 10.94 6.03
N MET A 123 -12.79 10.59 6.26
CA MET A 123 -11.74 10.72 5.24
C MET A 123 -12.07 9.86 4.01
N HIS A 124 -12.57 8.64 4.24
CA HIS A 124 -13.07 7.76 3.17
C HIS A 124 -14.23 8.39 2.40
N SER A 125 -15.21 8.99 3.09
CA SER A 125 -16.34 9.68 2.45
C SER A 125 -15.87 10.85 1.59
N LEU A 126 -14.85 11.61 2.02
CA LEU A 126 -14.28 12.70 1.22
C LEU A 126 -13.59 12.15 -0.04
N THR A 127 -12.81 11.06 0.07
CA THR A 127 -12.23 10.38 -1.10
C THR A 127 -13.29 9.92 -2.07
N MET A 128 -14.36 9.27 -1.58
CA MET A 128 -15.44 8.75 -2.43
C MET A 128 -16.24 9.87 -3.08
N SER A 129 -16.51 10.96 -2.35
CA SER A 129 -17.18 12.13 -2.90
C SER A 129 -16.37 12.76 -4.03
N PHE A 130 -15.04 12.79 -3.89
CA PHE A 130 -14.15 13.25 -4.95
C PHE A 130 -14.19 12.31 -6.15
N ALA A 131 -13.94 11.01 -5.95
CA ALA A 131 -13.93 10.01 -7.02
C ALA A 131 -15.25 9.94 -7.82
N ASN A 132 -16.38 10.20 -7.17
CA ASN A 132 -17.70 10.16 -7.80
C ASN A 132 -18.18 11.49 -8.40
N SER A 133 -17.44 12.59 -8.21
CA SER A 133 -17.83 13.89 -8.77
C SER A 133 -17.85 13.85 -10.29
N THR A 134 -18.94 14.34 -10.89
CA THR A 134 -19.09 14.46 -12.35
C THR A 134 -18.01 15.35 -12.97
N ILE A 135 -17.65 16.43 -12.27
CA ILE A 135 -16.57 17.35 -12.67
C ILE A 135 -15.25 16.60 -12.82
N ILE A 136 -15.00 15.62 -11.95
CA ILE A 136 -13.76 14.85 -12.00
C ILE A 136 -13.81 13.82 -13.11
N LYS A 137 -14.95 13.19 -13.38
CA LYS A 137 -15.08 12.25 -14.50
C LYS A 137 -14.72 12.90 -15.85
N ASP A 138 -15.18 14.13 -16.08
CA ASP A 138 -14.92 14.83 -17.34
C ASP A 138 -13.44 15.25 -17.48
N HIS A 139 -12.83 15.77 -16.41
CA HIS A 139 -11.41 16.17 -16.44
C HIS A 139 -10.46 14.96 -16.36
N LEU A 140 -10.84 13.91 -15.64
CA LEU A 140 -10.03 12.70 -15.46
C LEU A 140 -9.82 11.99 -16.79
N LEU A 141 -10.87 11.83 -17.59
CA LEU A 141 -10.74 11.18 -18.91
C LEU A 141 -9.80 11.95 -19.83
N PHE A 142 -9.89 13.28 -19.83
CA PHE A 142 -8.98 14.14 -20.58
C PHE A 142 -7.53 14.00 -20.10
N ASP A 143 -7.30 14.04 -18.79
CA ASP A 143 -5.96 13.88 -18.22
C ASP A 143 -5.39 12.48 -18.52
N ILE A 144 -6.21 11.44 -18.47
CA ILE A 144 -5.83 10.07 -18.83
C ILE A 144 -5.39 10.01 -20.29
N ASP A 145 -6.22 10.47 -21.25
CA ASP A 145 -5.88 10.44 -22.68
C ASP A 145 -4.59 11.22 -22.97
N ARG A 146 -4.47 12.43 -22.39
CA ARG A 146 -3.28 13.27 -22.52
C ARG A 146 -2.02 12.58 -21.99
N LEU A 147 -2.06 12.04 -20.76
CA LEU A 147 -0.90 11.40 -20.14
C LEU A 147 -0.51 10.09 -20.82
N ILE A 148 -1.49 9.31 -21.31
CA ILE A 148 -1.22 8.11 -22.11
C ILE A 148 -0.49 8.52 -23.40
N ARG A 149 -1.00 9.52 -24.14
CA ARG A 149 -0.36 9.98 -25.39
C ARG A 149 1.06 10.50 -25.16
N LEU A 150 1.29 11.25 -24.08
CA LEU A 150 2.61 11.78 -23.73
C LEU A 150 3.64 10.68 -23.41
N ASN A 151 3.17 9.54 -22.89
CA ASN A 151 4.04 8.45 -22.44
C ASN A 151 3.96 7.19 -23.32
N MET A 152 3.20 7.22 -24.42
CA MET A 152 2.96 6.06 -25.29
C MET A 152 4.25 5.53 -25.93
N ASP A 153 5.20 6.43 -26.24
CA ASP A 153 6.48 6.04 -26.83
C ASP A 153 7.45 5.43 -25.79
N SER A 154 7.31 5.81 -24.51
CA SER A 154 8.21 5.37 -23.44
C SER A 154 7.67 4.19 -22.62
N TRP A 155 6.38 3.87 -22.77
CA TRP A 155 5.66 2.81 -22.02
C TRP A 155 5.99 2.82 -20.53
N SER A 156 6.05 4.01 -19.93
CA SER A 156 6.48 4.16 -18.55
C SER A 156 5.32 4.03 -17.56
N ASP A 157 5.57 3.33 -16.46
CA ASP A 157 4.77 3.32 -15.22
C ASP A 157 4.44 4.72 -14.67
N ARG A 158 5.16 5.76 -15.13
CA ARG A 158 4.95 7.18 -14.86
C ARG A 158 3.51 7.67 -15.04
N ILE A 159 2.77 7.12 -16.02
CA ILE A 159 1.40 7.57 -16.33
C ILE A 159 0.54 7.59 -15.06
N THR A 160 0.60 6.53 -14.25
CA THR A 160 -0.23 6.39 -13.06
C THR A 160 0.20 7.31 -11.92
N PHE A 161 1.51 7.56 -11.79
CA PHE A 161 2.03 8.50 -10.80
C PHE A 161 1.62 9.93 -11.15
N GLU A 162 1.85 10.32 -12.40
CA GLU A 162 1.52 11.64 -12.94
C GLU A 162 0.02 11.92 -12.85
N LEU A 163 -0.81 10.93 -13.19
CA LEU A 163 -2.25 11.04 -13.04
C LEU A 163 -2.65 11.23 -11.58
N THR A 164 -2.08 10.45 -10.66
CA THR A 164 -2.40 10.56 -9.23
C THR A 164 -1.97 11.92 -8.67
N VAL A 165 -0.79 12.42 -9.07
CA VAL A 165 -0.32 13.77 -8.75
C VAL A 165 -1.27 14.84 -9.28
N LYS A 166 -1.71 14.71 -10.54
CA LYS A 166 -2.66 15.64 -11.17
C LYS A 166 -3.98 15.69 -10.40
N GLN A 167 -4.55 14.54 -10.07
CA GLN A 167 -5.82 14.44 -9.34
C GLN A 167 -5.72 14.90 -7.87
N LEU A 168 -4.56 14.70 -7.24
CA LEU A 168 -4.37 15.01 -5.83
C LEU A 168 -4.04 16.48 -5.59
N MET A 169 -3.23 17.10 -6.45
CA MET A 169 -2.68 18.46 -6.24
C MET A 169 -2.64 19.36 -7.49
N SER A 170 -3.20 18.92 -8.62
CA SER A 170 -3.25 19.68 -9.87
C SER A 170 -1.88 20.12 -10.40
N PHE A 171 -0.88 19.24 -10.30
CA PHE A 171 0.44 19.45 -10.91
C PHE A 171 0.57 18.62 -12.19
N ASP A 172 1.21 19.22 -13.19
CA ASP A 172 1.57 18.55 -14.44
C ASP A 172 2.99 17.96 -14.34
N PRO A 173 3.35 17.00 -15.21
CA PRO A 173 4.68 16.39 -15.20
C PRO A 173 5.79 17.42 -15.40
N ASP A 174 6.79 17.39 -14.52
CA ASP A 174 7.94 18.28 -14.49
C ASP A 174 9.10 17.65 -13.68
N GLU A 175 10.19 18.40 -13.49
CA GLU A 175 11.33 17.92 -12.72
C GLU A 175 10.99 17.67 -11.24
N TRP A 176 10.11 18.48 -10.66
CA TRP A 176 9.72 18.35 -9.26
C TRP A 176 8.92 17.06 -9.01
N THR A 177 7.94 16.78 -9.87
CA THR A 177 7.10 15.57 -9.81
C THR A 177 7.92 14.30 -10.06
N GLU A 178 8.90 14.33 -10.98
CA GLU A 178 9.82 13.19 -11.17
C GLU A 178 10.73 12.96 -9.96
N ASN A 179 11.21 14.03 -9.32
CA ASN A 179 12.00 13.91 -8.09
C ASN A 179 11.15 13.37 -6.93
N LEU A 180 9.90 13.81 -6.82
CA LEU A 180 8.94 13.26 -5.87
C LEU A 180 8.74 11.76 -6.12
N ARG A 181 8.52 11.34 -7.38
CA ARG A 181 8.35 9.93 -7.76
C ARG A 181 9.53 9.06 -7.34
N LYS A 182 10.77 9.52 -7.59
CA LYS A 182 11.99 8.78 -7.20
C LYS A 182 12.05 8.53 -5.69
N GLU A 183 11.68 9.53 -4.88
CA GLU A 183 11.61 9.36 -3.42
C GLU A 183 10.46 8.42 -3.03
N TYR A 184 9.30 8.48 -3.68
CA TYR A 184 8.19 7.53 -3.47
C TYR A 184 8.58 6.08 -3.72
N MET A 185 9.33 5.81 -4.79
CA MET A 185 9.82 4.45 -5.07
C MET A 185 10.70 3.91 -3.93
N LEU A 186 11.48 4.77 -3.27
CA LEU A 186 12.25 4.36 -2.10
C LEU A 186 11.36 4.07 -0.89
N VAL A 187 10.22 4.76 -0.74
CA VAL A 187 9.22 4.48 0.31
C VAL A 187 8.59 3.10 0.07
N ILE A 188 8.08 2.84 -1.14
CA ILE A 188 7.42 1.56 -1.50
C ILE A 188 8.36 0.38 -1.27
N ASN A 189 9.63 0.50 -1.67
CA ASN A 189 10.65 -0.52 -1.42
C ASN A 189 10.86 -0.88 0.06
N GLY A 190 10.43 -0.01 0.98
CA GLY A 190 10.49 -0.23 2.42
C GLY A 190 9.35 -1.09 2.99
N PHE A 191 8.23 -1.25 2.28
CA PHE A 191 7.03 -1.93 2.79
C PHE A 191 7.27 -3.38 3.16
N PHE A 192 7.94 -4.14 2.28
CA PHE A 192 8.27 -5.54 2.48
C PHE A 192 9.69 -5.73 3.03
N THR A 193 10.01 -5.01 4.10
CA THR A 193 11.29 -5.13 4.81
C THR A 193 11.09 -5.25 6.31
N LEU A 194 12.11 -5.73 7.01
CA LEU A 194 12.08 -5.71 8.47
C LEU A 194 12.13 -4.26 8.97
N PRO A 195 11.23 -3.84 9.88
CA PRO A 195 11.10 -2.45 10.34
C PRO A 195 12.20 -2.04 11.35
N PHE A 196 13.43 -2.50 11.13
CA PHE A 196 14.59 -2.21 11.97
C PHE A 196 15.66 -1.49 11.14
N PRO A 197 15.76 -0.15 11.21
CA PRO A 197 16.70 0.63 10.39
C PRO A 197 18.17 0.24 10.58
N LEU A 198 18.51 -0.37 11.72
CA LEU A 198 19.86 -0.85 12.01
C LEU A 198 20.23 -2.05 11.11
N PHE A 199 19.28 -2.95 10.87
CA PHE A 199 19.49 -4.22 10.14
C PHE A 199 19.04 -4.18 8.67
N SER A 200 18.31 -3.13 8.25
CA SER A 200 17.82 -2.98 6.88
C SER A 200 18.24 -1.64 6.28
N SER A 201 19.21 -1.67 5.36
CA SER A 201 19.63 -0.48 4.61
C SER A 201 18.51 0.07 3.74
N THR A 202 17.68 -0.81 3.15
CA THR A 202 16.49 -0.45 2.38
C THR A 202 15.47 0.29 3.25
N TYR A 203 15.15 -0.23 4.44
CA TYR A 203 14.22 0.45 5.35
C TYR A 203 14.76 1.80 5.82
N ARG A 204 16.06 1.90 6.09
CA ARG A 204 16.71 3.17 6.43
C ARG A 204 16.59 4.20 5.30
N LYS A 205 16.75 3.78 4.04
CA LYS A 205 16.53 4.65 2.88
C LYS A 205 15.06 5.06 2.76
N ALA A 206 14.13 4.12 2.94
CA ALA A 206 12.69 4.36 2.90
C ALA A 206 12.24 5.41 3.94
N ILE A 207 12.73 5.32 5.18
CA ILE A 207 12.42 6.31 6.22
C ILE A 207 12.94 7.70 5.87
N LYS A 208 14.15 7.79 5.30
CA LYS A 208 14.71 9.07 4.83
C LYS A 208 13.89 9.65 3.67
N ALA A 209 13.48 8.81 2.72
CA ALA A 209 12.66 9.20 1.59
C ALA A 209 11.27 9.66 2.04
N ARG A 210 10.63 8.93 2.96
CA ARG A 210 9.35 9.31 3.58
C ARG A 210 9.41 10.70 4.18
N ARG A 211 10.50 11.04 4.87
CA ARG A 211 10.69 12.39 5.43
C ARG A 211 10.74 13.46 4.33
N LYS A 212 11.52 13.25 3.27
CA LYS A 212 11.61 14.19 2.13
C LYS A 212 10.27 14.37 1.43
N VAL A 213 9.54 13.28 1.21
CA VAL A 213 8.18 13.31 0.64
C VAL A 213 7.24 14.12 1.54
N ALA A 214 7.25 13.85 2.85
CA ALA A 214 6.41 14.58 3.80
C ALA A 214 6.75 16.08 3.82
N GLU A 215 8.04 16.44 3.77
CA GLU A 215 8.50 17.84 3.67
C GLU A 215 7.97 18.51 2.38
N ALA A 216 8.11 17.84 1.24
CA ALA A 216 7.63 18.34 -0.06
C ALA A 216 6.11 18.55 -0.05
N LEU A 217 5.34 17.57 0.42
CA LEU A 217 3.89 17.68 0.53
C LEU A 217 3.46 18.75 1.54
N THR A 218 4.18 18.92 2.65
CA THR A 218 3.90 19.97 3.64
C THR A 218 3.99 21.36 2.99
N LEU A 219 4.97 21.59 2.12
CA LEU A 219 5.08 22.86 1.39
C LEU A 219 3.88 23.09 0.47
N VAL A 220 3.42 22.04 -0.23
CA VAL A 220 2.23 22.11 -1.09
C VAL A 220 0.98 22.44 -0.29
N VAL A 221 0.76 21.76 0.85
CA VAL A 221 -0.41 21.98 1.72
C VAL A 221 -0.41 23.41 2.26
N ARG A 222 0.74 23.88 2.79
CA ARG A 222 0.86 25.24 3.33
C ARG A 222 0.64 26.32 2.27
N GLN A 223 1.18 26.12 1.08
CA GLN A 223 0.98 27.03 -0.04
C GLN A 223 -0.50 27.09 -0.42
N ARG A 224 -1.17 25.93 -0.53
CA ARG A 224 -2.60 25.87 -0.89
C ARG A 224 -3.50 26.52 0.16
N ARG A 225 -3.18 26.37 1.46
CA ARG A 225 -3.90 27.08 2.54
C ARG A 225 -3.80 28.59 2.38
N LYS A 226 -2.60 29.12 2.18
CA LYS A 226 -2.39 30.56 1.96
C LYS A 226 -3.17 31.08 0.75
N GLU A 227 -3.18 30.32 -0.34
CA GLU A 227 -3.96 30.65 -1.55
C GLU A 227 -5.47 30.69 -1.29
N SER A 228 -5.98 29.73 -0.50
CA SER A 228 -7.38 29.70 -0.07
C SER A 228 -7.74 30.91 0.80
N ASP A 229 -6.87 31.30 1.74
CA ASP A 229 -7.10 32.43 2.65
C ASP A 229 -7.19 33.77 1.91
N ILE A 230 -6.42 33.94 0.82
CA ILE A 230 -6.44 35.14 -0.02
C ILE A 230 -7.46 35.06 -1.18
N GLY A 231 -8.35 34.06 -1.17
CA GLY A 231 -9.40 33.89 -2.18
C GLY A 231 -8.90 33.53 -3.58
N LYS A 232 -7.63 33.11 -3.73
CA LYS A 232 -7.07 32.70 -5.02
C LYS A 232 -7.26 31.19 -5.23
N GLY A 233 -8.05 30.85 -6.24
CA GLY A 233 -7.98 29.55 -6.92
C GLY A 233 -8.43 28.36 -6.11
N LYS A 234 -9.75 28.12 -6.05
CA LYS A 234 -10.27 26.79 -5.75
C LYS A 234 -9.86 25.87 -6.89
N LYS A 235 -8.95 24.94 -6.62
CA LYS A 235 -8.65 23.84 -7.54
C LYS A 235 -9.61 22.69 -7.27
N ASN A 236 -10.09 22.08 -8.34
CA ASN A 236 -10.93 20.88 -8.27
C ASN A 236 -10.04 19.63 -8.15
N ASP A 237 -9.21 19.58 -7.11
CA ASP A 237 -8.36 18.44 -6.74
C ASP A 237 -8.68 17.96 -5.31
N ILE A 238 -8.17 16.77 -4.95
CA ILE A 238 -8.44 16.16 -3.64
C ILE A 238 -7.99 17.09 -2.51
N LEU A 239 -6.81 17.71 -2.65
CA LEU A 239 -6.31 18.67 -1.66
C LEU A 239 -7.27 19.86 -1.47
N GLY A 240 -7.80 20.42 -2.56
CA GLY A 240 -8.79 21.48 -2.53
C GLY A 240 -10.08 21.03 -1.83
N ALA A 241 -10.57 19.82 -2.13
CA ALA A 241 -11.74 19.26 -1.48
C ALA A 241 -11.53 19.03 0.03
N LEU A 242 -10.36 18.54 0.44
CA LEU A 242 -10.00 18.36 1.84
C LEU A 242 -9.98 19.69 2.60
N LEU A 243 -9.37 20.73 2.01
CA LEU A 243 -9.31 22.06 2.62
C LEU A 243 -10.67 22.75 2.67
N ALA A 244 -11.54 22.50 1.69
CA ALA A 244 -12.89 23.07 1.64
C ALA A 244 -13.91 22.32 2.53
N SER A 245 -13.55 21.19 3.13
CA SER A 245 -14.46 20.35 3.92
C SER A 245 -14.99 21.03 5.20
N GLY A 246 -14.50 22.23 5.55
CA GLY A 246 -14.88 22.96 6.77
C GLY A 246 -14.18 22.46 8.03
N GLU A 247 -13.26 21.52 7.89
CA GLU A 247 -12.58 20.84 8.99
C GLU A 247 -11.21 21.45 9.28
N GLN A 248 -10.90 21.57 10.57
CA GLN A 248 -9.55 21.93 11.03
C GLN A 248 -8.65 20.68 11.02
N LEU A 249 -8.37 20.16 9.83
CA LEU A 249 -7.32 19.15 9.65
C LEU A 249 -5.96 19.80 9.86
N LEU A 250 -5.07 19.14 10.59
CA LEU A 250 -3.68 19.55 10.72
C LEU A 250 -2.92 19.22 9.43
N ASP A 251 -1.87 20.00 9.12
CA ASP A 251 -1.03 19.75 7.95
C ASP A 251 -0.48 18.32 7.93
N GLU A 252 -0.07 17.78 9.08
CA GLU A 252 0.41 16.39 9.21
C GLU A 252 -0.65 15.37 8.78
N GLN A 253 -1.92 15.61 9.10
CA GLN A 253 -3.01 14.70 8.74
C GLN A 253 -3.26 14.70 7.23
N ILE A 254 -3.23 15.89 6.60
CA ILE A 254 -3.38 16.02 5.15
C ILE A 254 -2.19 15.38 4.44
N VAL A 255 -0.96 15.59 4.94
CA VAL A 255 0.26 15.03 4.35
C VAL A 255 0.28 13.50 4.39
N ASP A 256 0.02 12.89 5.54
CA ASP A 256 -0.05 11.42 5.67
C ASP A 256 -1.14 10.83 4.77
N PHE A 257 -2.29 11.52 4.66
CA PHE A 257 -3.37 11.10 3.79
C PHE A 257 -3.01 11.19 2.30
N MET A 258 -2.44 12.31 1.87
CA MET A 258 -1.93 12.51 0.50
C MET A 258 -0.85 11.47 0.14
N LEU A 259 0.04 11.17 1.09
CA LEU A 259 1.09 10.18 0.91
C LEU A 259 0.52 8.78 0.66
N ALA A 260 -0.47 8.38 1.45
CA ALA A 260 -1.14 7.10 1.27
C ALA A 260 -1.86 7.00 -0.08
N LEU A 261 -2.54 8.06 -0.52
CA LEU A 261 -3.24 8.10 -1.81
C LEU A 261 -2.29 8.04 -3.01
N LEU A 262 -1.12 8.69 -2.94
CA LEU A 262 -0.12 8.63 -4.01
C LEU A 262 0.38 7.20 -4.25
N ILE A 263 0.64 6.46 -3.16
CA ILE A 263 1.06 5.06 -3.24
C ILE A 263 -0.07 4.19 -3.81
N ALA A 264 -1.29 4.37 -3.30
CA ALA A 264 -2.45 3.60 -3.74
C ALA A 264 -2.74 3.77 -5.23
N GLY A 265 -2.72 5.01 -5.74
CA GLY A 265 -3.02 5.30 -7.15
C GLY A 265 -1.95 4.83 -8.13
N TYR A 266 -0.69 4.82 -7.71
CA TYR A 266 0.44 4.41 -8.53
C TYR A 266 0.62 2.89 -8.62
N GLU A 267 0.82 2.22 -7.48
CA GLU A 267 1.30 0.82 -7.45
C GLU A 267 0.26 -0.17 -7.99
N THR A 268 -1.02 0.04 -7.65
CA THR A 268 -2.10 -0.87 -8.03
C THR A 268 -2.44 -0.74 -9.52
N THR A 269 -2.71 0.47 -9.99
CA THR A 269 -3.12 0.74 -11.38
C THR A 269 -2.02 0.38 -12.37
N SER A 270 -0.75 0.70 -12.08
CA SER A 270 0.37 0.37 -12.97
C SER A 270 0.54 -1.14 -13.12
N THR A 271 0.40 -1.88 -12.03
CA THR A 271 0.44 -3.35 -12.04
C THR A 271 -0.72 -3.94 -12.85
N ILE A 272 -1.95 -3.46 -12.64
CA ILE A 272 -3.13 -3.93 -13.40
C ILE A 272 -2.98 -3.64 -14.89
N MET A 273 -2.52 -2.44 -15.27
CA MET A 273 -2.27 -2.09 -16.68
C MET A 273 -1.24 -3.03 -17.30
N THR A 274 -0.14 -3.30 -16.59
CA THR A 274 0.91 -4.22 -17.06
C THR A 274 0.38 -5.64 -17.24
N LEU A 275 -0.39 -6.15 -16.28
CA LEU A 275 -1.02 -7.46 -16.36
C LEU A 275 -2.05 -7.55 -17.51
N ALA A 276 -2.84 -6.49 -17.72
CA ALA A 276 -3.79 -6.43 -18.83
C ALA A 276 -3.07 -6.53 -20.18
N ILE A 277 -1.99 -5.78 -20.39
CA ILE A 277 -1.18 -5.84 -21.62
C ILE A 277 -0.59 -7.23 -21.80
N LYS A 278 -0.01 -7.81 -20.75
CA LYS A 278 0.56 -9.17 -20.76
C LYS A 278 -0.50 -10.19 -21.21
N PHE A 279 -1.64 -10.26 -20.52
CA PHE A 279 -2.66 -11.26 -20.79
C PHE A 279 -3.36 -11.06 -22.15
N LEU A 280 -3.55 -9.81 -22.59
CA LEU A 280 -4.08 -9.54 -23.93
C LEU A 280 -3.10 -9.94 -25.03
N THR A 281 -1.80 -9.73 -24.82
CA THR A 281 -0.75 -10.13 -25.78
C THR A 281 -0.63 -11.65 -25.86
N GLU A 282 -0.80 -12.34 -24.74
CA GLU A 282 -0.80 -13.81 -24.66
C GLU A 282 -2.12 -14.44 -25.13
N THR A 283 -3.18 -13.65 -25.32
CA THR A 283 -4.52 -14.13 -25.73
C THR A 283 -5.01 -13.41 -27.01
N PRO A 284 -4.50 -13.77 -28.20
CA PRO A 284 -4.80 -13.06 -29.45
C PRO A 284 -6.29 -12.95 -29.79
N LEU A 285 -7.09 -13.96 -29.43
CA LEU A 285 -8.54 -13.94 -29.64
C LEU A 285 -9.22 -12.80 -28.86
N ALA A 286 -8.87 -12.65 -27.58
CA ALA A 286 -9.40 -11.58 -26.75
C ALA A 286 -8.97 -10.20 -27.27
N LEU A 287 -7.71 -10.07 -27.71
CA LEU A 287 -7.21 -8.83 -28.32
C LEU A 287 -7.96 -8.48 -29.62
N ALA A 288 -8.24 -9.47 -30.47
CA ALA A 288 -9.01 -9.25 -31.70
C ALA A 288 -10.45 -8.79 -31.41
N GLN A 289 -11.11 -9.42 -30.44
CA GLN A 289 -12.46 -9.01 -30.01
C GLN A 289 -12.47 -7.58 -29.45
N LEU A 290 -11.47 -7.23 -28.63
CA LEU A 290 -11.34 -5.88 -28.08
C LEU A 290 -11.14 -4.82 -29.16
N LYS A 291 -10.31 -5.08 -30.18
CA LYS A 291 -10.10 -4.15 -31.30
C LYS A 291 -11.38 -3.88 -32.07
N VAL A 292 -12.17 -4.91 -32.37
CA VAL A 292 -13.46 -4.75 -33.04
C VAL A 292 -14.42 -3.91 -32.21
N GLN A 293 -14.47 -4.11 -30.89
CA GLN A 293 -15.32 -3.30 -30.00
C GLN A 293 -14.91 -1.82 -30.00
N ILE A 294 -13.60 -1.52 -30.00
CA ILE A 294 -13.09 -0.15 -30.03
C ILE A 294 -13.41 0.54 -31.36
N GLU A 295 -13.35 -0.16 -32.49
CA GLU A 295 -13.69 0.40 -33.80
C GLU A 295 -15.20 0.72 -33.96
N ILE A 296 -16.06 0.09 -33.15
CA ILE A 296 -17.51 0.29 -33.17
C ILE A 296 -17.95 1.47 -32.28
N MET A 297 -17.13 1.88 -31.31
CA MET A 297 -17.38 3.01 -30.40
C MET A 297 -16.98 4.35 -31.02
#